data_AF-A0A1Q7C2I0-F1
#
_entry.id   AF-A0A1Q7C2I0-F1
#
_cell.length_a   1.000
_cell.length_b   1.000
_cell.length_c   1.000
_cell.angle_alpha   90.00
_cell.angle_beta   90.00
_cell.angle_gamma   90.00
#
_symmetry.space_group_name_H-M   'P 1'
#
loop_
_entity.id
_entity.type
_entity.pdbx_description
1 polymer ?
#
loop_
_entity_poly.entity_id
_entity_poly.type
_entity_poly.pdbx_seq_one_letter_code
_entity_poly.pdbx_strand_id
1 'polypeptide(L)'
;MKRSISVLAMLVALGMISVSYAADPMGKSGSAQTIKGDVLKVDGENYTIKDASGKEVRIHVDKTTKTQGTLKVGDKVEAETTAEGHAISVKAAK
;
A
#
# COMPACT_ATOMS: atom_id res chain seq x y z
N MET A 1 24.13 -6.00 21.75
CA MET A 1 24.24 -6.63 20.42
C MET A 1 23.14 -7.68 20.28
N LYS A 2 22.48 -7.73 19.11
CA LYS A 2 21.64 -8.84 18.54
C LYS A 2 20.27 -9.02 19.22
N ARG A 3 19.15 -8.46 18.74
CA ARG A 3 18.35 -8.77 17.53
C ARG A 3 17.95 -10.24 17.43
N SER A 4 16.75 -10.57 17.89
CA SER A 4 16.04 -11.80 17.57
C SER A 4 14.55 -11.62 17.82
N ILE A 5 13.85 -11.06 16.84
CA ILE A 5 12.39 -11.09 16.74
C ILE A 5 12.06 -12.46 16.14
N SER A 6 11.54 -13.34 17.00
CA SER A 6 11.20 -14.71 16.66
C SER A 6 9.89 -14.71 15.85
N VAL A 7 9.99 -15.14 14.60
CA VAL A 7 8.86 -15.50 13.75
C VAL A 7 8.27 -16.79 14.31
N LEU A 8 6.99 -16.81 14.71
CA LEU A 8 6.30 -18.08 14.94
C LEU A 8 4.78 -17.96 14.71
N ALA A 9 4.36 -18.63 13.65
CA ALA A 9 3.08 -19.29 13.42
C ALA A 9 1.79 -18.47 13.57
N MET A 10 1.20 -18.09 12.43
CA MET A 10 -0.24 -17.92 12.35
C MET A 10 -0.79 -18.85 11.25
N LEU A 11 -1.52 -19.85 11.72
CA LEU A 11 -2.20 -20.88 10.95
C LEU A 11 -3.14 -20.24 9.92
N VAL A 12 -2.94 -20.62 8.67
CA VAL A 12 -3.82 -20.34 7.54
C VAL A 12 -5.02 -21.28 7.65
N ALA A 13 -6.21 -20.74 7.88
CA ALA A 13 -7.45 -21.48 7.73
C ALA A 13 -8.54 -20.59 7.09
N LEU A 14 -8.95 -21.05 5.91
CA LEU A 14 -10.22 -20.87 5.19
C LEU A 14 -10.82 -19.45 5.02
N GLY A 15 -10.76 -19.01 3.76
CA GLY A 15 -11.97 -18.89 2.96
C GLY A 15 -12.81 -17.64 3.16
N MET A 16 -12.52 -16.59 2.38
CA MET A 16 -13.51 -15.55 2.08
C MET A 16 -13.42 -15.17 0.60
N ILE A 17 -14.42 -15.62 -0.15
CA ILE A 17 -14.72 -15.18 -1.51
C ILE A 17 -15.35 -13.79 -1.37
N SER A 18 -14.62 -12.76 -1.78
CA SER A 18 -15.18 -11.42 -1.96
C SER A 18 -14.89 -10.99 -3.39
N VAL A 19 -15.68 -11.53 -4.33
CA VAL A 19 -15.83 -10.91 -5.64
C VAL A 19 -16.72 -9.69 -5.44
N SER A 20 -16.11 -8.51 -5.45
CA SER A 20 -16.81 -7.25 -5.65
C SER A 20 -15.94 -6.42 -6.59
N TYR A 21 -15.99 -6.77 -7.87
CA TYR A 21 -15.59 -5.86 -8.94
C TYR A 21 -16.80 -4.96 -9.20
N ALA A 22 -16.92 -3.87 -8.45
CA ALA A 22 -17.72 -2.75 -8.91
C ALA A 22 -16.93 -2.12 -10.06
N ALA A 23 -17.40 -2.37 -11.27
CA ALA A 23 -16.85 -1.80 -12.48
C ALA A 23 -17.28 -0.33 -12.56
N ASP A 24 -16.34 0.59 -12.41
CA ASP A 24 -16.49 1.98 -12.82
C ASP A 24 -16.00 2.07 -14.28
N PRO A 25 -16.88 2.29 -15.29
CA PRO A 25 -16.45 2.41 -16.67
C PRO A 25 -16.03 3.85 -16.96
N MET A 26 -14.75 4.19 -16.80
CA MET A 26 -14.20 5.39 -17.44
C MET A 26 -12.68 5.30 -17.64
N GLY A 27 -12.25 5.29 -18.90
CA GLY A 27 -10.93 5.81 -19.28
C GLY A 27 -9.78 4.81 -19.33
N LYS A 28 -9.47 4.35 -20.53
CA LYS A 28 -8.24 3.63 -20.89
C LYS A 28 -7.00 4.50 -20.62
N SER A 29 -6.20 4.20 -19.58
CA SER A 29 -4.75 4.50 -19.54
C SER A 29 -4.11 3.79 -18.35
N GLY A 30 -3.17 2.85 -18.61
CA GLY A 30 -2.33 2.12 -17.64
C GLY A 30 -2.89 1.89 -16.23
N SER A 31 -3.40 0.69 -15.95
CA SER A 31 -4.08 0.27 -14.71
C SER A 31 -3.40 0.78 -13.42
N ALA A 32 -3.77 1.97 -12.98
CA ALA A 32 -3.38 2.52 -11.70
C ALA A 32 -4.30 1.92 -10.64
N GLN A 33 -3.71 1.38 -9.58
CA GLN A 33 -4.40 0.83 -8.42
C GLN A 33 -4.24 1.81 -7.25
N THR A 34 -5.36 2.16 -6.61
CA THR A 34 -5.38 3.01 -5.42
C THR A 34 -5.43 2.14 -4.18
N ILE A 35 -4.47 2.33 -3.29
CA ILE A 35 -4.28 1.58 -2.06
C ILE A 35 -4.52 2.52 -0.90
N LYS A 36 -5.45 2.17 -0.01
CA LYS A 36 -5.72 2.94 1.22
C LYS A 36 -5.34 2.10 2.42
N GLY A 37 -4.45 2.62 3.25
CA GLY A 37 -3.93 1.82 4.34
C GLY A 37 -3.03 2.57 5.28
N ASP A 38 -2.53 1.85 6.28
CA ASP A 38 -1.64 2.40 7.28
C ASP A 38 -0.18 2.18 6.85
N VAL A 39 0.64 3.23 6.95
CA VAL A 39 2.07 3.13 6.66
C VAL A 39 2.72 2.30 7.77
N LEU A 40 3.21 1.12 7.44
CA LEU A 40 3.93 0.26 8.38
C LEU A 40 5.42 0.61 8.46
N LYS A 41 5.99 1.02 7.34
CA LYS A 41 7.43 1.30 7.25
C LYS A 41 7.71 2.37 6.20
N VAL A 42 8.68 3.23 6.52
CA VAL A 42 9.26 4.22 5.61
C VAL A 42 10.76 3.99 5.57
N ASP A 43 11.30 3.77 4.37
CA ASP A 43 12.71 3.52 4.10
C ASP A 43 13.14 4.40 2.92
N GLY A 44 13.33 5.70 3.21
CA GLY A 44 13.62 6.72 2.20
C GLY A 44 12.53 6.82 1.14
N GLU A 45 12.80 6.25 -0.02
CA GLU A 45 11.94 6.21 -1.21
C GLU A 45 11.01 4.98 -1.25
N ASN A 46 11.17 4.04 -0.32
CA ASN A 46 10.34 2.84 -0.24
C ASN A 46 9.37 2.89 0.96
N TYR A 47 8.08 2.71 0.68
CA TYR A 47 7.04 2.73 1.68
C TYR A 47 6.33 1.37 1.71
N THR A 48 5.99 0.90 2.90
CA THR A 48 5.14 -0.30 3.08
C THR A 48 3.82 0.13 3.66
N ILE A 49 2.73 -0.11 2.93
CA ILE A 49 1.38 0.26 3.31
C ILE A 49 0.60 -1.02 3.56
N LYS A 50 -0.13 -1.09 4.67
CA LYS A 50 -1.04 -2.18 4.96
C LYS A 50 -2.46 -1.76 4.64
N ASP A 51 -3.05 -2.38 3.63
CA ASP A 51 -4.45 -2.19 3.29
C ASP A 51 -5.39 -2.69 4.41
N ALA A 52 -6.63 -2.24 4.40
CA ALA A 52 -7.67 -2.69 5.34
C ALA A 52 -7.87 -4.22 5.33
N SER A 53 -7.58 -4.88 4.19
CA SER A 53 -7.59 -6.34 4.04
C SER A 53 -6.44 -7.05 4.76
N GLY A 54 -5.52 -6.30 5.36
CA GLY A 54 -4.30 -6.80 5.99
C GLY A 54 -3.15 -7.08 5.02
N LYS A 55 -3.32 -6.79 3.73
CA LYS A 55 -2.30 -6.97 2.70
C LYS A 55 -1.26 -5.87 2.79
N GLU A 56 0.00 -6.26 2.92
CA GLU A 56 1.13 -5.34 2.85
C GLU A 56 1.53 -5.13 1.39
N VAL A 57 1.57 -3.88 0.97
CA VAL A 57 2.02 -3.47 -0.35
C VAL A 57 3.21 -2.54 -0.20
N ARG A 58 4.29 -2.91 -0.87
CA ARG A 58 5.49 -2.08 -0.96
C ARG A 58 5.39 -1.23 -2.20
N ILE A 59 5.56 0.07 -2.03
CA ILE A 59 5.52 1.05 -3.10
C ILE A 59 6.86 1.77 -3.17
N HIS A 60 7.31 2.04 -4.39
CA HIS A 60 8.49 2.87 -4.63
C HIS A 60 8.05 4.28 -5.03
N VAL A 61 8.59 5.28 -4.36
CA VAL A 61 8.31 6.70 -4.56
C VAL A 61 9.57 7.33 -5.13
N ASP A 62 9.45 7.95 -6.29
CA ASP A 62 10.53 8.64 -6.98
C ASP A 62 10.21 10.13 -7.13
N LYS A 63 11.12 10.87 -7.77
CA LYS A 63 10.92 12.29 -8.14
C LYS A 63 9.71 12.51 -9.06
N THR A 64 9.22 11.46 -9.72
CA THR A 64 8.02 11.51 -10.57
C THR A 64 6.73 11.34 -9.77
N THR A 65 6.83 10.88 -8.52
CA THR A 65 5.69 10.64 -7.63
C THR A 65 5.21 11.93 -7.00
N LYS A 66 3.91 12.17 -7.04
CA LYS A 66 3.29 13.30 -6.34
C LYS A 66 3.04 12.97 -4.88
N THR A 67 3.95 13.36 -3.99
CA THR A 67 3.78 13.25 -2.54
C THR A 67 3.12 14.49 -1.95
N GLN A 68 1.99 14.30 -1.27
CA GLN A 68 1.23 15.37 -0.63
C GLN A 68 1.27 15.21 0.89
N GLY A 69 2.18 15.94 1.53
CA GLY A 69 2.42 15.91 2.98
C GLY A 69 3.59 15.01 3.38
N THR A 70 3.81 14.89 4.69
CA THR A 70 4.85 14.02 5.27
C THR A 70 4.23 12.70 5.70
N LEU A 71 4.64 11.61 5.05
CA LEU A 71 4.19 10.26 5.36
C LEU A 71 5.03 9.73 6.52
N LYS A 72 4.37 9.29 7.59
CA LYS A 72 5.02 8.70 8.77
C LYS A 72 4.44 7.33 9.05
N VAL A 73 5.21 6.49 9.72
CA VAL A 73 4.72 5.18 10.19
C VAL A 73 3.53 5.39 11.13
N GLY A 74 2.46 4.63 10.92
CA GLY A 74 1.19 4.73 11.62
C GLY A 74 0.21 5.75 11.03
N ASP A 75 0.60 6.51 10.01
CA ASP A 75 -0.33 7.40 9.29
C ASP A 75 -1.17 6.61 8.31
N LYS A 76 -2.43 6.98 8.16
CA LYS A 76 -3.29 6.43 7.12
C LYS A 76 -3.08 7.22 5.85
N VAL A 77 -2.83 6.53 4.75
CA VAL A 77 -2.47 7.14 3.48
C VAL A 77 -3.27 6.52 2.34
N GLU A 78 -3.43 7.30 1.29
CA GLU A 78 -3.96 6.85 0.01
C GLU A 78 -2.83 6.99 -1.02
N ALA A 79 -2.37 5.84 -1.53
CA ALA A 79 -1.32 5.75 -2.53
C ALA A 79 -1.90 5.23 -3.84
N GLU A 80 -1.78 5.99 -4.91
CA GLU A 80 -2.06 5.54 -6.27
C GLU A 80 -0.77 4.99 -6.87
N THR A 81 -0.82 3.78 -7.38
CA THR A 81 0.35 3.06 -7.90
C THR A 81 0.03 2.41 -9.24
N THR A 82 1.03 2.16 -10.07
CA THR A 82 0.82 1.37 -11.29
C THR A 82 0.67 -0.12 -10.96
N ALA A 83 0.25 -0.93 -11.93
CA ALA A 83 0.29 -2.40 -11.82
C ALA A 83 1.69 -2.97 -11.51
N GLU A 84 2.76 -2.20 -11.78
CA GLU A 84 4.16 -2.57 -11.53
C GLU A 84 4.63 -2.21 -10.10
N GLY A 85 3.81 -1.52 -9.31
CA GLY A 85 4.13 -1.11 -7.93
C GLY A 85 4.84 0.24 -7.81
N HIS A 86 4.91 1.02 -8.89
CA HIS A 86 5.44 2.38 -8.90
C HIS A 86 4.41 3.36 -8.36
N ALA A 87 4.76 4.19 -7.38
CA ALA A 87 3.83 5.19 -6.85
C ALA A 87 3.68 6.37 -7.83
N ILE A 88 2.44 6.63 -8.24
CA ILE A 88 2.07 7.79 -9.05
C ILE A 88 1.81 8.98 -8.12
N SER A 89 1.07 8.75 -7.04
CA SER A 89 0.79 9.77 -6.03
C SER A 89 0.58 9.16 -4.66
N VAL A 90 0.95 9.88 -3.60
CA VAL A 90 0.72 9.46 -2.22
C VAL A 90 0.30 10.65 -1.39
N LYS A 91 -0.81 10.53 -0.66
CA LYS A 91 -1.34 11.58 0.20
C LYS A 91 -1.81 10.99 1.53
N ALA A 92 -1.75 11.79 2.59
CA ALA A 92 -2.36 11.41 3.86
C ALA A 92 -3.89 11.31 3.69
N ALA A 93 -4.48 10.22 4.16
CA ALA A 93 -5.92 10.03 4.24
C ALA A 93 -6.37 10.55 5.61
N LYS A 94 -7.14 11.64 5.59
CA LYS A 94 -7.66 12.28 6.80
C LYS A 94 -8.85 11.53 7.38
#